data_AF-F1C8T2-F1
#
_entry.id   AF-F1C8T2-F1
#
_cell.length_a   1.000
_cell.length_b   1.000
_cell.length_c   1.000
_cell.angle_alpha   90.00
_cell.angle_beta   90.00
_cell.angle_gamma   90.00
#
_symmetry.space_group_name_H-M   'P 1'
#
loop_
_entity.id
_entity.type
_entity.pdbx_description
1 polymer ?
#
loop_
_entity_poly.entity_id
_entity_poly.type
_entity_poly.pdbx_seq_one_letter_code
_entity_poly.pdbx_strand_id
1 'polypeptide(L)'
;MTLTGRLVNDTKTYQAERGQGEMASAIQCYMKDHPKLSEKEALKHVYALMENALADLKWEFLKTKDKVPDNCRRLIFDNARLMQLFYMEGDGFTLSNDMEIKEHVKKILFQPVA
;
A
#
# COMPACT_ATOMS: atom_id res chain seq x y z
N MET A 1 0.69 -0.64 10.85
CA MET A 1 0.22 -0.73 9.45
C MET A 1 -1.13 -0.01 9.35
N THR A 2 -1.21 1.05 8.56
CA THR A 2 -2.44 1.86 8.35
C THR A 2 -3.31 1.23 7.27
N LEU A 3 -4.56 1.69 7.11
CA LEU A 3 -5.52 1.16 6.12
C LEU A 3 -4.91 1.09 4.71
N THR A 4 -4.36 2.20 4.19
CA THR A 4 -3.77 2.26 2.86
C THR A 4 -2.60 1.28 2.67
N GLY A 5 -1.79 1.08 3.72
CA GLY A 5 -0.69 0.12 3.73
C GLY A 5 -1.17 -1.33 3.67
N ARG A 6 -2.21 -1.69 4.43
CA ARG A 6 -2.78 -3.03 4.35
C ARG A 6 -3.38 -3.29 2.97
N LEU A 7 -4.18 -2.36 2.45
CA LEU A 7 -4.85 -2.56 1.17
C LEU A 7 -3.85 -2.68 0.01
N VAL A 8 -2.81 -1.84 -0.06
CA VAL A 8 -1.81 -1.96 -1.13
C VAL A 8 -1.02 -3.25 -1.04
N ASN A 9 -0.70 -3.72 0.17
CA ASN A 9 -0.06 -5.01 0.35
C ASN A 9 -0.97 -6.13 -0.16
N ASP A 10 -2.24 -6.17 0.30
CA ASP A 10 -3.21 -7.18 -0.13
C ASP A 10 -3.37 -7.21 -1.65
N THR A 11 -3.53 -6.06 -2.33
CA THR A 11 -3.74 -6.04 -3.79
C THR A 11 -2.55 -6.56 -4.59
N LYS A 12 -1.38 -6.66 -3.97
CA LYS A 12 -0.12 -7.03 -4.60
C LYS A 12 0.35 -8.42 -4.22
N THR A 13 -0.01 -8.92 -3.04
CA THR A 13 0.51 -10.20 -2.50
C THR A 13 -0.55 -11.29 -2.33
N TYR A 14 -1.85 -10.97 -2.38
CA TYR A 14 -2.93 -11.92 -2.04
C TYR A 14 -2.92 -13.25 -2.82
N GLN A 15 -2.42 -13.26 -4.06
CA GLN A 15 -2.36 -14.48 -4.87
C GLN A 15 -1.24 -15.41 -4.41
N ALA A 16 -0.08 -14.86 -4.07
CA ALA A 16 1.05 -15.61 -3.56
C ALA A 16 0.77 -16.14 -2.15
N GLU A 17 0.23 -15.28 -1.27
CA GLU A 17 -0.21 -15.63 0.09
C GLU A 17 -1.24 -16.78 0.04
N ARG A 18 -2.24 -16.68 -0.86
CA ARG A 18 -3.20 -17.78 -1.09
C ARG A 18 -2.52 -19.07 -1.55
N GLY A 19 -1.54 -18.97 -2.44
CA GLY A 19 -0.75 -20.13 -2.89
C GLY A 19 0.06 -20.80 -1.77
N GLN A 20 0.39 -20.06 -0.72
CA GLN A 20 1.08 -20.53 0.48
C GLN A 20 0.14 -21.04 1.57
N GLY A 21 -1.18 -20.99 1.34
CA GLY A 21 -2.21 -21.47 2.27
C GLY A 21 -2.77 -20.38 3.19
N GLU A 22 -2.37 -19.12 3.03
CA GLU A 22 -3.02 -18.02 3.74
C GLU A 22 -4.41 -17.76 3.18
N MET A 23 -5.41 -17.74 4.06
CA MET A 23 -6.82 -17.68 3.66
C MET A 23 -7.40 -16.26 3.69
N ALA A 24 -6.68 -15.28 4.24
CA ALA A 24 -7.24 -13.97 4.55
C ALA A 24 -6.42 -12.81 3.96
N SER A 25 -6.97 -12.18 2.92
CA SER A 25 -6.66 -10.82 2.47
C SER A 25 -7.95 -10.00 2.39
N ALA A 26 -7.84 -8.68 2.22
CA ALA A 26 -9.00 -7.84 1.93
C ALA A 26 -9.83 -8.36 0.72
N ILE A 27 -9.17 -8.96 -0.28
CA ILE A 27 -9.84 -9.52 -1.47
C ILE A 27 -10.68 -10.73 -1.08
N GLN A 28 -10.09 -11.71 -0.37
CA GLN A 28 -10.83 -12.92 0.03
C GLN A 28 -11.91 -12.63 1.06
N CYS A 29 -11.66 -11.73 2.02
CA CYS A 29 -12.67 -11.29 2.98
C CYS A 29 -13.86 -10.63 2.26
N TYR A 30 -13.60 -9.73 1.32
CA TYR A 30 -14.68 -9.06 0.57
C TYR A 30 -15.49 -10.04 -0.30
N MET A 31 -14.83 -11.01 -0.95
CA MET A 31 -15.51 -12.08 -1.69
C MET A 31 -16.35 -12.99 -0.80
N LYS A 32 -15.86 -13.30 0.42
CA LYS A 32 -16.60 -14.11 1.39
C LYS A 32 -17.89 -13.42 1.83
N ASP A 33 -17.83 -12.11 2.07
CA ASP A 33 -18.98 -11.30 2.45
C ASP A 33 -19.94 -11.08 1.26
N HIS A 34 -19.45 -11.20 0.02
CA HIS A 34 -20.19 -10.97 -1.22
C HIS A 34 -20.04 -12.14 -2.20
N PRO A 35 -20.65 -13.32 -1.95
CA PRO A 35 -20.37 -14.56 -2.70
C PRO A 35 -20.67 -14.53 -4.20
N LYS A 36 -21.42 -13.51 -4.67
CA LYS A 36 -21.77 -13.34 -6.09
C LYS A 36 -20.73 -12.56 -6.88
N LEU A 37 -19.76 -11.92 -6.22
CA LEU A 37 -18.74 -11.11 -6.88
C LEU A 37 -17.54 -11.95 -7.29
N SER A 38 -16.98 -11.60 -8.45
CA SER A 38 -15.71 -12.14 -8.93
C SER A 38 -14.51 -11.54 -8.17
N GLU A 39 -13.38 -12.25 -8.20
CA GLU A 39 -12.10 -11.76 -7.67
C GLU A 39 -11.70 -10.40 -8.28
N LYS A 40 -11.99 -10.18 -9.57
CA LYS A 40 -11.75 -8.91 -10.25
C LYS A 40 -12.61 -7.77 -9.69
N GLU A 41 -13.88 -8.02 -9.37
CA GLU A 41 -14.77 -7.03 -8.77
C GLU A 41 -14.34 -6.71 -7.34
N ALA A 42 -13.94 -7.72 -6.57
CA ALA A 42 -13.39 -7.53 -5.23
C ALA A 42 -12.09 -6.71 -5.26
N LEU A 43 -11.17 -7.03 -6.17
CA LEU A 43 -9.93 -6.29 -6.36
C LEU A 43 -10.20 -4.82 -6.73
N LYS A 44 -11.13 -4.57 -7.66
CA LYS A 44 -11.56 -3.22 -8.03
C LYS A 44 -12.13 -2.44 -6.84
N HIS A 45 -12.93 -3.11 -6.00
CA HIS A 45 -13.48 -2.48 -4.79
C HIS A 45 -12.37 -2.10 -3.80
N VAL A 46 -11.42 -3.01 -3.55
CA VAL A 46 -10.27 -2.75 -2.66
C VAL A 46 -9.42 -1.58 -3.16
N TYR A 47 -9.16 -1.50 -4.47
CA TYR A 47 -8.47 -0.34 -5.06
C TYR A 47 -9.25 0.96 -4.84
N ALA A 48 -10.56 0.98 -5.09
CA ALA A 48 -11.38 2.17 -4.86
C ALA A 48 -11.39 2.60 -3.39
N LEU A 49 -11.44 1.64 -2.45
CA LEU A 49 -11.36 1.93 -1.02
C LEU A 49 -10.01 2.54 -0.65
N MET A 50 -8.92 2.03 -1.22
CA MET A 50 -7.57 2.55 -1.02
C MET A 50 -7.41 3.97 -1.59
N GLU A 51 -7.92 4.24 -2.80
CA GLU A 51 -7.90 5.56 -3.42
C GLU A 51 -8.65 6.60 -2.58
N ASN A 52 -9.83 6.24 -2.08
CA ASN A 52 -10.61 7.09 -1.18
C ASN A 52 -9.84 7.36 0.13
N ALA A 53 -9.25 6.34 0.74
CA ALA A 53 -8.47 6.48 1.96
C ALA A 53 -7.22 7.37 1.76
N LEU A 54 -6.57 7.30 0.59
CA LEU A 54 -5.46 8.18 0.23
C LEU A 54 -5.93 9.64 0.02
N ALA A 55 -7.10 9.83 -0.59
CA ALA A 55 -7.69 11.16 -0.76
C ALA A 55 -8.04 11.80 0.60
N ASP A 56 -8.63 11.03 1.51
CA ASP A 56 -8.94 11.47 2.88
C ASP A 56 -7.66 11.81 3.65
N LEU A 57 -6.62 10.96 3.56
CA LEU A 57 -5.32 11.22 4.19
C LEU A 57 -4.69 12.51 3.68
N LYS A 58 -4.75 12.77 2.36
CA LYS A 58 -4.25 14.02 1.77
C LYS A 58 -5.04 15.23 2.26
N TRP A 59 -6.36 15.10 2.37
CA TRP A 59 -7.20 16.17 2.88
C TRP A 59 -6.89 16.48 4.36
N GLU A 60 -6.80 15.45 5.20
CA GLU A 60 -6.45 15.60 6.61
C GLU A 60 -5.03 16.15 6.80
N PHE A 61 -4.08 15.71 5.96
CA PHE A 61 -2.76 16.33 5.91
C PHE A 61 -2.94 17.83 5.71
N LEU A 62 -3.55 18.32 4.63
CA LEU A 62 -3.69 19.75 4.36
C LEU A 62 -4.44 20.53 5.45
N LYS A 63 -5.56 19.99 5.95
CA LYS A 63 -6.45 20.64 6.92
C LYS A 63 -5.83 20.82 8.31
N THR A 64 -4.93 19.92 8.72
CA THR A 64 -4.38 19.93 10.08
C THR A 64 -3.13 20.81 10.23
N LYS A 65 -2.78 21.60 9.20
CA LYS A 65 -1.56 22.43 9.16
C LYS A 65 -1.39 23.36 10.37
N ASP A 66 -2.49 23.94 10.85
CA ASP A 66 -2.45 24.90 11.97
C ASP A 66 -2.66 24.24 13.34
N LYS A 67 -2.91 22.92 13.38
CA LYS A 67 -3.22 22.17 14.60
C LYS A 67 -2.15 21.17 15.00
N VAL A 68 -1.38 20.68 14.02
CA VAL A 68 -0.40 19.60 14.21
C VAL A 68 0.95 20.06 13.67
N PRO A 69 2.06 19.86 14.42
CA PRO A 69 3.40 20.16 13.94
C PRO A 69 3.70 19.51 12.58
N ASP A 70 4.35 20.27 11.69
CA ASP A 70 4.56 19.84 10.29
C ASP A 70 5.35 18.54 10.19
N ASN A 71 6.36 18.34 11.05
CA ASN A 71 7.16 17.11 11.12
C ASN A 71 6.30 15.88 11.46
N CYS A 72 5.41 15.96 12.45
CA CYS A 72 4.52 14.86 12.81
C CYS A 72 3.57 14.52 11.68
N ARG A 73 2.99 15.54 11.05
CA ARG A 73 2.04 15.42 9.95
C ARG A 73 2.70 14.80 8.71
N ARG A 74 3.92 15.25 8.38
CA ARG A 74 4.74 14.70 7.29
C ARG A 74 5.13 13.25 7.55
N LEU A 75 5.55 12.91 8.78
CA LEU A 75 5.92 11.54 9.12
C LEU A 75 4.78 10.55 8.79
N ILE A 76 3.54 10.88 9.16
CA ILE A 76 2.37 10.04 8.86
C ILE A 76 2.09 9.97 7.36
N PHE A 77 2.13 11.12 6.67
CA PHE A 77 1.86 11.20 5.24
C PHE A 77 2.93 10.46 4.41
N ASP A 78 4.20 10.65 4.72
CA ASP A 78 5.33 10.00 4.06
C ASP A 78 5.39 8.51 4.38
N ASN A 79 4.94 8.06 5.56
CA ASN A 79 4.76 6.63 5.82
C ASN A 79 3.72 6.00 4.87
N ALA A 80 2.61 6.68 4.57
CA ALA A 80 1.66 6.17 3.58
C ALA A 80 2.28 6.12 2.18
N ARG A 81 3.04 7.15 1.78
CA ARG A 81 3.76 7.16 0.49
C ARG A 81 4.80 6.05 0.41
N LEU A 82 5.53 5.81 1.48
CA LEU A 82 6.50 4.71 1.60
C LEU A 82 5.83 3.37 1.33
N MET A 83 4.67 3.10 1.94
CA MET A 83 3.96 1.84 1.72
C MET A 83 3.51 1.70 0.26
N GLN A 84 3.03 2.77 -0.38
CA GLN A 84 2.65 2.73 -1.80
C GLN A 84 3.84 2.44 -2.71
N LEU A 85 4.99 3.07 -2.44
CA LEU A 85 6.24 2.79 -3.16
C LEU A 85 6.70 1.35 -2.94
N PHE A 86 6.65 0.88 -1.70
CA PHE A 86 7.16 -0.43 -1.31
C PHE A 86 6.45 -1.58 -2.01
N TYR A 87 5.12 -1.49 -2.10
CA TYR A 87 4.28 -2.52 -2.71
C TYR A 87 3.95 -2.25 -4.18
N MET A 88 4.57 -1.25 -4.82
CA MET A 88 4.19 -0.82 -6.18
C MET A 88 4.23 -1.97 -7.20
N GLU A 89 5.27 -2.80 -7.14
CA GLU A 89 5.54 -3.89 -8.10
C GLU A 89 5.44 -5.30 -7.49
N GLY A 90 4.95 -5.44 -6.25
CA GLY A 90 4.89 -6.73 -5.55
C GLY A 90 4.94 -6.56 -4.04
N ASP A 91 5.74 -7.39 -3.36
CA ASP A 91 5.98 -7.30 -1.91
C ASP A 91 7.24 -6.50 -1.54
N GLY A 92 7.96 -5.96 -2.52
CA GLY A 92 9.24 -5.26 -2.33
C GLY A 92 10.45 -6.14 -1.96
N PHE A 93 10.27 -7.46 -1.88
CA PHE A 93 11.30 -8.42 -1.45
C PHE A 93 11.42 -9.66 -2.35
N THR A 94 10.37 -10.48 -2.41
CA THR A 94 10.38 -11.83 -3.02
C THR A 94 9.45 -11.98 -4.22
N LEU A 95 8.45 -11.11 -4.33
CA LEU A 95 7.44 -11.06 -5.38
C LEU A 95 7.64 -9.89 -6.34
N SER A 96 8.61 -9.02 -6.11
CA SER A 96 8.98 -7.98 -7.07
C SER A 96 9.91 -8.57 -8.13
N ASN A 97 9.51 -8.50 -9.41
CA ASN A 97 10.33 -8.98 -10.54
C ASN A 97 11.69 -8.26 -10.63
N ASP A 98 11.74 -7.03 -10.10
CA ASP A 98 12.94 -6.24 -9.97
C ASP A 98 13.28 -6.08 -8.48
N MET A 99 14.56 -6.11 -8.10
CA MET A 99 15.02 -5.76 -6.75
C MET A 99 14.87 -4.25 -6.48
N GLU A 100 13.70 -3.67 -6.80
CA GLU A 100 13.48 -2.24 -6.96
C GLU A 100 13.81 -1.46 -5.68
N ILE A 101 13.36 -1.95 -4.52
CA ILE A 101 13.68 -1.33 -3.22
C ILE A 101 15.18 -1.38 -2.93
N LYS A 102 15.85 -2.49 -3.25
CA LYS A 102 17.31 -2.60 -3.11
C LYS A 102 18.03 -1.59 -4.00
N GLU A 103 17.55 -1.38 -5.23
CA GLU A 103 18.11 -0.39 -6.14
C GLU A 103 17.81 1.04 -5.69
N HIS A 104 16.64 1.33 -5.14
CA HIS A 104 16.35 2.61 -4.49
C HIS A 104 17.30 2.87 -3.32
N VAL A 105 17.52 1.87 -2.45
CA VAL A 105 18.45 1.97 -1.32
C VAL A 105 19.87 2.26 -1.82
N LYS A 106 20.35 1.54 -2.84
CA LYS A 106 21.67 1.80 -3.46
C LYS A 106 21.80 3.23 -3.97
N LYS A 107 20.82 3.68 -4.76
CA LYS A 107 20.82 5.01 -5.38
C LYS A 107 20.75 6.13 -4.34
N ILE A 108 19.95 5.97 -3.28
CA ILE A 108 19.70 7.03 -2.31
C ILE A 108 20.81 7.10 -1.25
N LEU A 109 21.31 5.95 -0.77
CA LEU A 109 22.23 5.92 0.38
C LEU A 109 23.71 5.75 0.00
N PHE A 110 24.01 5.21 -1.18
CA PHE A 110 25.39 4.84 -1.55
C PHE A 110 25.92 5.55 -2.79
N GLN A 111 25.04 6.11 -3.63
CA GLN A 111 25.44 6.84 -4.83
C GLN A 111 25.33 8.35 -4.58
N PRO A 112 26.44 9.10 -4.61
CA PRO A 112 26.38 10.55 -4.51
C PRO A 112 25.72 11.16 -5.75
N VAL A 113 25.03 12.28 -5.56
CA VAL A 113 24.54 13.12 -6.67
C VAL A 113 25.73 13.94 -7.18
N ALA A 114 25.96 13.91 -8.49
CA ALA A 114 27.01 14.70 -9.15
C ALA A 114 26.64 16.19 -9.22
#